data_AF-A0A926CIE6-F1
#
_entry.id   AF-A0A926CIE6-F1
#
_cell.length_a   1.000
_cell.length_b   1.000
_cell.length_c   1.000
_cell.angle_alpha   90.00
_cell.angle_beta   90.00
_cell.angle_gamma   90.00
#
_symmetry.space_group_name_H-M   'P 1'
#
loop_
_entity.id
_entity.type
_entity.pdbx_description
1 polymer ?
#
loop_
_entity_poly.entity_id
_entity_poly.type
_entity_poly.pdbx_seq_one_letter_code
_entity_poly.pdbx_strand_id
1 'polypeptide(L)'
;MERGRKDNPTNPALVFAARHEFEWRAVDPLLVNDPQWQYADPTQVINVSSGWLADGWNVGVFHWTQLADDDDIAASWGTPIHTEAKIWTADRSGVKMRWRKCNPDNTLIFEERAAAMPTKPVKNLFYDAYKAALAQYQGSEIRMVGHSLGAQLEVATAKLLYDDAAWPANRKPKRIALVDPYWTPPQSVNTYKPEGVAAGELTRRYVRALIQAGVIFERNTTSEVNENNFGDTNRELDSLISNTKYDTDYLSGPDKIFDRHTAGFKVYFWSRAFAAPDECAQHSADRCSPTGRRAQSSVTTAERTLALMNPDGDLATEDGALWEQVAGKNTAIPEDDAFKCTNACTQNVLVSSPASAFKSPIGEVFQAWLPSDLYTVQTINSLPNAATLDDTAILVLALPKDTAVVSTLQAFVDQGRSLLIIGEHAKYLVGAASSTRPYAATFGLPFGSTALLPGCKLTNQVAIRGSMLGFPNNTVVNVAGVNTVSGGTPVLQTQNGKTVLAVLPEEGERRGRVAVAGDSNIWQGCADYATVNKPFNGVLFDWLSGRF
;
A
#
# COMPACT_ATOMS: atom_id res chain seq x y z
N MET A 1 -24.29 12.73 12.85
CA MET A 1 -23.69 11.41 13.07
C MET A 1 -24.58 10.62 13.99
N GLU A 2 -25.10 9.51 13.50
CA GLU A 2 -25.82 8.52 14.31
C GLU A 2 -24.82 7.52 14.91
N ARG A 3 -25.14 6.94 16.08
CA ARG A 3 -24.19 6.20 16.94
C ARG A 3 -24.67 4.77 17.20
N GLY A 4 -23.95 3.76 16.72
CA GLY A 4 -24.21 2.35 17.01
C GLY A 4 -23.61 1.87 18.35
N ARG A 5 -24.46 1.45 19.31
CA ARG A 5 -24.16 0.90 20.67
C ARG A 5 -23.37 1.82 21.64
N LYS A 6 -23.43 1.47 22.95
CA LYS A 6 -22.91 2.25 24.10
C LYS A 6 -21.47 2.73 23.85
N ASP A 7 -21.34 4.02 23.56
CA ASP A 7 -20.11 4.78 23.34
C ASP A 7 -19.03 4.44 24.39
N ASN A 8 -18.14 3.50 24.09
CA ASN A 8 -16.90 3.40 24.82
C ASN A 8 -15.88 4.29 24.12
N PRO A 9 -15.50 5.45 24.71
CA PRO A 9 -14.57 6.37 24.08
C PRO A 9 -13.19 5.76 23.83
N THR A 10 -12.86 4.62 24.45
CA THR A 10 -11.58 3.93 24.26
C THR A 10 -11.57 2.94 23.10
N ASN A 11 -12.73 2.63 22.51
CA ASN A 11 -12.79 1.72 21.37
C ASN A 11 -12.27 2.43 20.10
N PRO A 12 -11.72 1.69 19.12
CA PRO A 12 -11.42 2.26 17.81
C PRO A 12 -12.71 2.76 17.14
N ALA A 13 -12.61 3.72 16.22
CA ALA A 13 -13.77 4.34 15.58
C ALA A 13 -13.67 4.32 14.05
N LEU A 14 -14.78 3.97 13.42
CA LEU A 14 -15.01 4.06 11.99
C LEU A 14 -15.97 5.20 11.72
N VAL A 15 -15.60 6.10 10.82
CA VAL A 15 -16.46 7.19 10.35
C VAL A 15 -16.68 7.02 8.85
N PHE A 16 -17.93 7.06 8.41
CA PHE A 16 -18.32 6.81 7.03
C PHE A 16 -19.13 7.95 6.43
N ALA A 17 -18.79 8.35 5.20
CA ALA A 17 -19.56 9.25 4.37
C ALA A 17 -19.72 8.70 2.95
N ALA A 18 -20.95 8.74 2.42
CA ALA A 18 -21.28 8.27 1.08
C ALA A 18 -22.33 9.16 0.42
N ARG A 19 -22.38 9.14 -0.91
CA ARG A 19 -23.28 10.00 -1.72
C ARG A 19 -24.60 9.34 -2.11
N HIS A 20 -24.61 8.07 -2.52
CA HIS A 20 -25.74 7.47 -3.27
C HIS A 20 -26.60 6.49 -2.45
N GLU A 21 -27.92 6.62 -2.63
CA GLU A 21 -28.98 5.62 -2.33
C GLU A 21 -29.24 5.23 -0.88
N PHE A 22 -29.02 6.17 0.03
CA PHE A 22 -29.72 6.11 1.32
C PHE A 22 -31.18 6.49 1.05
N GLU A 23 -32.05 5.52 0.73
CA GLU A 23 -33.50 5.74 0.78
C GLU A 23 -33.83 6.50 2.08
N TRP A 24 -34.74 7.47 1.98
CA TRP A 24 -35.22 8.38 3.03
C TRP A 24 -35.87 7.70 4.27
N ARG A 25 -35.52 6.45 4.58
CA ARG A 25 -36.00 5.75 5.77
C ARG A 25 -35.11 6.16 6.94
N ALA A 26 -35.74 6.32 8.10
CA ALA A 26 -35.03 6.51 9.35
C ALA A 26 -33.97 5.41 9.45
N VAL A 27 -32.71 5.83 9.41
CA VAL A 27 -31.57 4.95 9.67
C VAL A 27 -31.85 4.33 11.03
N ASP A 28 -31.76 3.01 11.11
CA ASP A 28 -31.81 2.36 12.41
C ASP A 28 -30.65 2.96 13.22
N PRO A 29 -30.89 3.62 14.37
CA PRO A 29 -29.81 4.24 15.14
C PRO A 29 -28.75 3.22 15.59
N LEU A 30 -29.06 1.92 15.53
CA LEU A 30 -28.11 0.85 15.81
C LEU A 30 -27.39 0.31 14.56
N LEU A 31 -27.73 0.79 13.36
CA LEU A 31 -27.36 0.27 12.05
C LEU A 31 -27.83 -1.18 11.81
N VAL A 32 -28.47 -1.84 12.79
CA VAL A 32 -28.72 -3.30 12.81
C VAL A 32 -29.77 -3.74 11.79
N ASN A 33 -30.85 -2.98 11.62
CA ASN A 33 -31.98 -3.33 10.75
C ASN A 33 -32.13 -2.41 9.54
N ASP A 34 -31.13 -1.59 9.23
CA ASP A 34 -31.18 -0.70 8.09
C ASP A 34 -30.98 -1.49 6.79
N PRO A 35 -31.97 -1.53 5.87
CA PRO A 35 -31.88 -2.24 4.59
C PRO A 35 -30.72 -1.78 3.71
N GLN A 36 -30.12 -0.62 3.95
CA GLN A 36 -29.01 -0.09 3.16
C GLN A 36 -27.67 -0.73 3.56
N TRP A 37 -27.59 -1.17 4.81
CA TRP A 37 -26.51 -2.00 5.32
C TRP A 37 -26.72 -3.47 5.00
N GLN A 38 -27.87 -3.82 4.41
CA GLN A 38 -28.13 -5.15 3.91
C GLN A 38 -27.46 -5.35 2.55
N TYR A 39 -26.67 -6.40 2.47
CA TYR A 39 -26.18 -6.92 1.21
C TYR A 39 -26.94 -8.19 0.86
N ALA A 40 -27.59 -8.16 -0.29
CA ALA A 40 -28.35 -9.28 -0.82
C ALA A 40 -27.39 -10.18 -1.59
N ASP A 41 -26.87 -11.17 -0.88
CA ASP A 41 -26.42 -12.40 -1.50
C ASP A 41 -27.69 -13.15 -1.96
N PRO A 42 -27.71 -13.83 -3.12
CA PRO A 42 -28.84 -14.67 -3.52
C PRO A 42 -29.30 -15.67 -2.44
N THR A 43 -28.49 -15.93 -1.42
CA THR A 43 -28.80 -16.83 -0.30
C THR A 43 -29.11 -16.14 1.04
N GLN A 44 -28.74 -14.86 1.25
CA GLN A 44 -28.87 -14.19 2.55
C GLN A 44 -28.85 -12.66 2.49
N VAL A 45 -29.48 -12.05 3.49
CA VAL A 45 -29.51 -10.60 3.72
C VAL A 45 -28.62 -10.29 4.92
N ILE A 46 -27.48 -9.62 4.69
CA ILE A 46 -26.43 -9.47 5.71
C ILE A 46 -26.22 -8.01 6.06
N ASN A 47 -26.19 -7.69 7.35
CA ASN A 47 -25.73 -6.40 7.81
C ASN A 47 -24.21 -6.27 7.77
N VAL A 48 -23.67 -5.51 6.82
CA VAL A 48 -22.22 -5.38 6.62
C VAL A 48 -21.50 -4.56 7.71
N SER A 49 -22.22 -3.84 8.58
CA SER A 49 -21.63 -3.17 9.75
C SER A 49 -21.39 -4.12 10.93
N SER A 50 -22.01 -5.31 10.93
CA SER A 50 -21.98 -6.23 12.06
C SER A 50 -20.58 -6.71 12.43
N GLY A 51 -19.70 -6.94 11.45
CA GLY A 51 -18.30 -7.32 11.68
C GLY A 51 -17.52 -6.26 12.47
N TRP A 52 -17.73 -4.98 12.15
CA TRP A 52 -17.10 -3.87 12.87
C TRP A 52 -17.58 -3.77 14.32
N LEU A 53 -18.90 -3.89 14.52
CA LEU A 53 -19.48 -3.85 15.86
C LEU A 53 -19.05 -5.05 16.71
N ALA A 54 -18.92 -6.23 16.10
CA ALA A 54 -18.44 -7.45 16.75
C ALA A 54 -16.96 -7.33 17.16
N ASP A 55 -16.14 -6.68 16.33
CA ASP A 55 -14.74 -6.33 16.62
C ASP A 55 -14.60 -5.19 17.66
N GLY A 56 -15.72 -4.67 18.17
CA GLY A 56 -15.73 -3.64 19.20
C GLY A 56 -15.49 -2.23 18.68
N TRP A 57 -15.65 -1.95 17.38
CA TRP A 57 -15.53 -0.60 16.84
C TRP A 57 -16.77 0.24 17.15
N ASN A 58 -16.55 1.52 17.40
CA ASN A 58 -17.59 2.54 17.30
C ASN A 58 -17.81 2.84 15.81
N VAL A 59 -19.04 2.74 15.31
CA VAL A 59 -19.36 3.06 13.90
C VAL A 59 -20.24 4.29 13.84
N GLY A 60 -19.79 5.31 13.11
CA GLY A 60 -20.52 6.56 12.91
C GLY A 60 -20.69 6.88 11.43
N VAL A 61 -21.89 7.36 11.06
CA VAL A 61 -22.22 7.74 9.68
C VAL A 61 -22.52 9.23 9.61
N PHE A 62 -21.83 9.93 8.71
CA PHE A 62 -22.14 11.32 8.38
C PHE A 62 -23.18 11.38 7.26
N HIS A 63 -24.45 11.49 7.66
CA HIS A 63 -25.55 11.66 6.72
C HIS A 63 -25.56 13.07 6.13
N TRP A 64 -25.37 13.14 4.82
CA TRP A 64 -25.49 14.37 4.03
C TRP A 64 -26.34 14.17 2.77
N THR A 65 -27.08 13.06 2.71
CA THR A 65 -27.93 12.63 1.57
C THR A 65 -28.83 13.75 1.07
N GLN A 66 -29.41 14.53 1.99
CA GLN A 66 -30.26 15.66 1.64
C GLN A 66 -29.53 16.68 0.76
N LEU A 67 -28.26 16.96 1.05
CA LEU A 67 -27.42 17.86 0.24
C LEU A 67 -26.85 17.16 -0.99
N ALA A 68 -26.83 15.83 -1.00
CA ALA A 68 -26.29 15.00 -2.07
C ALA A 68 -27.28 14.63 -3.19
N ASP A 69 -28.58 14.84 -2.97
CA ASP A 69 -29.64 14.64 -3.96
C ASP A 69 -29.99 15.95 -4.68
N ASP A 70 -29.07 16.42 -5.53
CA ASP A 70 -29.20 17.73 -6.22
C ASP A 70 -28.83 17.70 -7.72
N ASP A 71 -28.49 16.53 -8.26
CA ASP A 71 -28.21 16.41 -9.68
C ASP A 71 -29.45 15.94 -10.43
N ASP A 72 -29.83 16.69 -11.47
CA ASP A 72 -30.86 16.28 -12.41
C ASP A 72 -30.31 15.18 -13.31
N ILE A 73 -30.60 13.93 -12.94
CA ILE A 73 -30.18 12.72 -13.67
C ILE A 73 -30.65 12.78 -15.14
N ALA A 74 -31.73 13.52 -15.44
CA ALA A 74 -32.30 13.59 -16.77
C ALA A 74 -31.56 14.53 -17.75
N ALA A 75 -30.72 15.46 -17.27
CA ALA A 75 -30.23 16.57 -18.10
C ALA A 75 -28.78 16.44 -18.60
N SER A 76 -27.93 15.58 -18.03
CA SER A 76 -26.50 15.50 -18.38
C SER A 76 -25.84 14.19 -17.94
N TRP A 77 -26.13 13.07 -18.61
CA TRP A 77 -25.42 11.77 -18.45
C TRP A 77 -24.99 11.40 -17.01
N GLY A 78 -25.75 11.79 -15.98
CA GLY A 78 -25.49 11.43 -14.58
C GLY A 78 -24.25 12.01 -13.88
N THR A 79 -23.55 13.02 -14.40
CA THR A 79 -22.37 13.58 -13.69
C THR A 79 -22.80 14.42 -12.46
N PRO A 80 -22.29 14.11 -11.26
CA PRO A 80 -22.82 14.64 -10.01
C PRO A 80 -22.25 16.00 -9.59
N ILE A 81 -22.22 16.94 -10.51
CA ILE A 81 -21.46 18.19 -10.39
C ILE A 81 -22.05 19.16 -9.35
N HIS A 82 -23.38 19.21 -9.20
CA HIS A 82 -24.05 20.06 -8.21
C HIS A 82 -23.76 19.56 -6.80
N THR A 83 -23.81 18.25 -6.64
CA THR A 83 -23.46 17.62 -5.37
C THR A 83 -21.97 17.78 -5.04
N GLU A 84 -21.08 17.52 -6.00
CA GLU A 84 -19.63 17.71 -5.81
C GLU A 84 -19.32 19.15 -5.39
N ALA A 85 -19.98 20.14 -6.00
CA ALA A 85 -19.75 21.54 -5.67
C ALA A 85 -20.01 21.89 -4.19
N LYS A 86 -21.02 21.28 -3.57
CA LYS A 86 -21.36 21.54 -2.18
C LYS A 86 -20.31 21.03 -1.20
N ILE A 87 -19.51 20.04 -1.59
CA ILE A 87 -18.35 19.60 -0.79
C ILE A 87 -17.36 20.75 -0.66
N TRP A 88 -17.20 21.54 -1.71
CA TRP A 88 -16.13 22.51 -1.85
C TRP A 88 -16.54 23.95 -1.53
N THR A 89 -17.77 24.35 -1.88
CA THR A 89 -18.31 25.70 -1.66
C THR A 89 -19.79 25.68 -1.32
N ALA A 90 -20.24 26.61 -0.48
CA ALA A 90 -21.65 26.82 -0.18
C ALA A 90 -22.34 27.78 -1.18
N ASP A 91 -21.56 28.45 -2.03
CA ASP A 91 -21.97 29.67 -2.74
C ASP A 91 -22.00 29.50 -4.27
N ARG A 92 -22.03 28.27 -4.78
CA ARG A 92 -22.11 28.04 -6.23
C ARG A 92 -23.40 28.67 -6.78
N SER A 93 -23.27 29.60 -7.72
CA SER A 93 -24.42 30.28 -8.33
C SER A 93 -25.43 29.28 -8.90
N GLY A 94 -26.72 29.49 -8.59
CA GLY A 94 -27.83 28.64 -9.00
C GLY A 94 -27.95 27.27 -8.30
N VAL A 95 -27.03 26.93 -7.40
CA VAL A 95 -27.00 25.63 -6.68
C VAL A 95 -27.00 25.86 -5.17
N LYS A 96 -26.04 26.66 -4.69
CA LYS A 96 -25.79 26.93 -3.27
C LYS A 96 -25.80 25.62 -2.47
N MET A 97 -26.52 25.58 -1.35
CA MET A 97 -26.73 24.40 -0.52
C MET A 97 -28.16 23.86 -0.63
N ARG A 98 -28.83 24.01 -1.78
CA ARG A 98 -30.24 23.57 -1.98
C ARG A 98 -30.41 22.07 -1.80
N TRP A 99 -31.63 21.60 -1.61
CA TRP A 99 -31.93 20.18 -1.62
C TRP A 99 -33.31 19.93 -2.19
N ARG A 100 -33.54 18.71 -2.67
CA ARG A 100 -34.86 18.28 -3.11
C ARG A 100 -35.78 18.05 -1.91
N LYS A 101 -36.98 18.59 -2.02
CA LYS A 101 -38.09 18.38 -1.09
C LYS A 101 -39.27 17.82 -1.87
N CYS A 102 -39.87 16.78 -1.34
CA CYS A 102 -41.14 16.26 -1.83
C CYS A 102 -42.29 17.11 -1.25
N ASN A 103 -43.15 17.64 -2.12
CA ASN A 103 -44.38 18.31 -1.74
C ASN A 103 -45.48 17.27 -1.40
N PRO A 104 -46.58 17.69 -0.74
CA PRO A 104 -47.69 16.79 -0.42
C PRO A 104 -48.35 16.11 -1.64
N ASP A 105 -48.17 16.68 -2.83
CA ASP A 105 -48.65 16.14 -4.12
C ASP A 105 -47.64 15.23 -4.81
N ASN A 106 -46.58 14.81 -4.11
CA ASN A 106 -45.45 14.02 -4.61
C ASN A 106 -44.58 14.72 -5.68
N THR A 107 -44.74 16.02 -5.91
CA THR A 107 -43.81 16.78 -6.77
C THR A 107 -42.49 17.04 -6.06
N LEU A 108 -41.38 16.99 -6.80
CA LEU A 108 -40.05 17.34 -6.29
C LEU A 108 -39.76 18.81 -6.60
N ILE A 109 -39.45 19.59 -5.57
CA ILE A 109 -39.00 20.98 -5.69
C ILE A 109 -37.65 21.16 -5.00
N PHE A 110 -36.89 22.17 -5.41
CA PHE A 110 -35.70 22.59 -4.66
C PHE A 110 -36.11 23.56 -3.55
N GLU A 111 -35.67 23.26 -2.32
CA GLU A 111 -35.72 24.22 -1.22
C GLU A 111 -34.55 25.19 -1.35
N GLU A 112 -34.84 26.47 -1.57
CA GLU A 112 -33.85 27.52 -1.80
C GLU A 112 -33.92 28.65 -0.76
N ARG A 113 -34.82 28.57 0.24
CA ARG A 113 -34.99 29.63 1.23
C ARG A 113 -33.74 29.78 2.09
N ALA A 114 -33.09 30.94 1.98
CA ALA A 114 -31.81 31.24 2.63
C ALA A 114 -31.78 30.96 4.14
N ALA A 115 -32.88 31.16 4.87
CA ALA A 115 -32.95 30.92 6.32
C ALA A 115 -32.86 29.43 6.72
N ALA A 116 -33.16 28.50 5.81
CA ALA A 116 -33.11 27.07 6.07
C ALA A 116 -31.76 26.44 5.68
N MET A 117 -30.93 27.16 4.92
CA MET A 117 -29.83 26.58 4.16
C MET A 117 -28.52 26.67 4.94
N PRO A 118 -27.70 25.60 4.96
CA PRO A 118 -26.34 25.70 5.47
C PRO A 118 -25.56 26.80 4.73
N THR A 119 -24.82 27.62 5.49
CA THR A 119 -23.95 28.68 4.94
C THR A 119 -22.49 28.22 4.80
N LYS A 120 -22.22 26.94 5.09
CA LYS A 120 -20.90 26.32 4.98
C LYS A 120 -20.96 25.15 4.00
N PRO A 121 -19.86 24.87 3.27
CA PRO A 121 -19.78 23.67 2.44
C PRO A 121 -19.80 22.41 3.30
N VAL A 122 -20.16 21.27 2.69
CA VAL A 122 -20.37 19.99 3.37
C VAL A 122 -19.13 19.54 4.13
N LYS A 123 -17.91 19.74 3.60
CA LYS A 123 -16.67 19.40 4.32
C LYS A 123 -16.53 20.09 5.68
N ASN A 124 -17.04 21.31 5.79
CA ASN A 124 -17.04 22.08 7.04
C ASN A 124 -18.16 21.63 7.98
N LEU A 125 -19.33 21.27 7.45
CA LEU A 125 -20.41 20.67 8.25
C LEU A 125 -19.95 19.33 8.84
N PHE A 126 -19.25 18.52 8.04
CA PHE A 126 -18.70 17.25 8.48
C PHE A 126 -17.59 17.45 9.52
N TYR A 127 -16.67 18.38 9.29
CA TYR A 127 -15.65 18.74 10.27
C TYR A 127 -16.25 19.14 11.63
N ASP A 128 -17.28 19.99 11.64
CA ASP A 128 -17.98 20.41 12.87
C ASP A 128 -18.64 19.20 13.56
N ALA A 129 -19.33 18.36 12.80
CA ALA A 129 -19.98 17.15 13.31
C ALA A 129 -18.96 16.12 13.84
N TYR A 130 -17.82 15.96 13.16
CA TYR A 130 -16.72 15.09 13.55
C TYR A 130 -16.16 15.48 14.91
N LYS A 131 -15.82 16.77 15.08
CA LYS A 131 -15.30 17.28 16.34
C LYS A 131 -16.30 17.13 17.47
N ALA A 132 -17.58 17.37 17.21
CA ALA A 132 -18.62 17.19 18.21
C ALA A 132 -18.76 15.73 18.65
N ALA A 133 -18.76 14.78 17.70
CA ALA A 133 -18.91 13.36 18.01
C ALA A 133 -17.69 12.77 18.74
N LEU A 134 -16.48 13.20 18.38
CA LEU A 134 -15.23 12.65 18.91
C LEU A 134 -14.60 13.52 20.01
N ALA A 135 -15.34 14.48 20.56
CA ALA A 135 -14.88 15.40 21.61
C ALA A 135 -14.35 14.69 22.88
N GLN A 136 -14.79 13.45 23.14
CA GLN A 136 -14.38 12.64 24.28
C GLN A 136 -13.60 11.38 23.88
N TYR A 137 -13.26 11.23 22.60
CA TYR A 137 -12.57 10.06 22.08
C TYR A 137 -11.17 9.90 22.69
N GLN A 138 -10.85 8.65 23.05
CA GLN A 138 -9.62 8.17 23.69
C GLN A 138 -9.09 6.86 23.08
N GLY A 139 -9.72 6.35 22.01
CA GLY A 139 -9.31 5.09 21.38
C GLY A 139 -8.00 5.19 20.61
N SER A 140 -7.57 4.05 20.07
CA SER A 140 -6.27 3.87 19.42
C SER A 140 -6.24 4.29 17.95
N GLU A 141 -7.37 4.20 17.25
CA GLU A 141 -7.47 4.40 15.81
C GLU A 141 -8.82 5.00 15.42
N ILE A 142 -8.76 6.05 14.60
CA ILE A 142 -9.89 6.50 13.81
C ILE A 142 -9.62 6.21 12.34
N ARG A 143 -10.57 5.51 11.71
CA ARG A 143 -10.58 5.22 10.29
C ARG A 143 -11.73 5.95 9.63
N MET A 144 -11.43 6.67 8.56
CA MET A 144 -12.44 7.32 7.71
C MET A 144 -12.65 6.48 6.44
N VAL A 145 -13.90 6.33 6.01
CA VAL A 145 -14.25 5.57 4.80
C VAL A 145 -15.17 6.44 3.95
N GLY A 146 -14.77 6.66 2.72
CA GLY A 146 -15.51 7.50 1.80
C GLY A 146 -15.89 6.73 0.55
N HIS A 147 -17.18 6.70 0.22
CA HIS A 147 -17.70 6.05 -0.99
C HIS A 147 -18.16 7.06 -2.03
N SER A 148 -17.81 6.86 -3.31
CA SER A 148 -18.18 7.78 -4.41
C SER A 148 -17.68 9.21 -4.11
N LEU A 149 -18.54 10.24 -4.19
CA LEU A 149 -18.18 11.60 -3.76
C LEU A 149 -17.84 11.70 -2.25
N GLY A 150 -18.24 10.73 -1.44
CA GLY A 150 -17.82 10.63 -0.05
C GLY A 150 -16.31 10.52 0.10
N ALA A 151 -15.60 9.90 -0.85
CA ALA A 151 -14.14 9.80 -0.82
C ALA A 151 -13.44 11.17 -0.78
N GLN A 152 -13.84 12.11 -1.64
CA GLN A 152 -13.29 13.46 -1.62
C GLN A 152 -13.75 14.28 -0.40
N LEU A 153 -14.96 14.01 0.13
CA LEU A 153 -15.44 14.63 1.36
C LEU A 153 -14.59 14.21 2.57
N GLU A 154 -14.32 12.92 2.73
CA GLU A 154 -13.45 12.39 3.79
C GLU A 154 -12.05 13.00 3.72
N VAL A 155 -11.44 13.03 2.53
CA VAL A 155 -10.10 13.63 2.32
C VAL A 155 -10.10 15.13 2.67
N ALA A 156 -11.12 15.87 2.22
CA ALA A 156 -11.23 17.30 2.49
C ALA A 156 -11.42 17.60 3.99
N THR A 157 -12.25 16.81 4.68
CA THR A 157 -12.46 16.94 6.11
C THR A 157 -11.23 16.52 6.91
N ALA A 158 -10.54 15.44 6.51
CA ALA A 158 -9.27 15.04 7.12
C ALA A 158 -8.22 16.14 7.00
N LYS A 159 -8.11 16.80 5.84
CA LYS A 159 -7.20 17.95 5.67
C LYS A 159 -7.50 19.07 6.67
N LEU A 160 -8.78 19.42 6.87
CA LEU A 160 -9.18 20.42 7.88
C LEU A 160 -8.80 19.99 9.31
N LEU A 161 -8.94 18.71 9.66
CA LEU A 161 -8.56 18.17 10.97
C LEU A 161 -7.04 18.21 11.19
N TYR A 162 -6.25 17.97 10.15
CA TYR A 162 -4.78 18.04 10.22
C TYR A 162 -4.28 19.49 10.30
N ASP A 163 -4.93 20.41 9.59
CA ASP A 163 -4.64 21.84 9.64
C ASP A 163 -5.05 22.50 10.97
N ASP A 164 -6.03 21.94 11.69
CA ASP A 164 -6.36 22.37 13.05
C ASP A 164 -5.30 21.88 14.04
N ALA A 165 -4.36 22.77 14.37
CA ALA A 165 -3.32 22.53 15.36
C ALA A 165 -3.87 22.36 16.79
N ALA A 166 -5.07 22.87 17.09
CA ALA A 166 -5.70 22.71 18.39
C ALA A 166 -6.42 21.36 18.54
N TRP A 167 -6.64 20.64 17.43
CA TRP A 167 -7.29 19.33 17.48
C TRP A 167 -6.32 18.23 17.90
N PRO A 168 -6.63 17.42 18.95
CA PRO A 168 -5.73 16.41 19.46
C PRO A 168 -5.31 15.37 18.40
N ALA A 169 -4.03 15.02 18.36
CA ALA A 169 -3.47 14.06 17.40
C ALA A 169 -4.16 12.68 17.45
N ASN A 170 -4.52 12.20 18.65
CA ASN A 170 -5.23 10.93 18.82
C ASN A 170 -6.68 10.96 18.31
N ARG A 171 -7.18 12.13 17.92
CA ARG A 171 -8.52 12.34 17.35
C ARG A 171 -8.47 12.69 15.87
N LYS A 172 -7.30 12.61 15.24
CA LYS A 172 -7.14 12.73 13.78
C LYS A 172 -7.23 11.33 13.16
N PRO A 173 -7.81 11.18 11.96
CA PRO A 173 -7.82 9.88 11.28
C PRO A 173 -6.39 9.45 10.99
N LYS A 174 -6.09 8.17 11.22
CA LYS A 174 -4.80 7.57 10.89
C LYS A 174 -4.84 6.80 9.56
N ARG A 175 -6.05 6.41 9.14
CA ARG A 175 -6.29 5.65 7.92
C ARG A 175 -7.55 6.12 7.22
N ILE A 176 -7.47 6.23 5.89
CA ILE A 176 -8.60 6.64 5.05
C ILE A 176 -8.77 5.63 3.91
N ALA A 177 -9.98 5.06 3.80
CA ALA A 177 -10.36 4.17 2.72
C ALA A 177 -11.22 4.91 1.69
N LEU A 178 -10.76 4.93 0.45
CA LEU A 178 -11.44 5.48 -0.71
C LEU A 178 -12.10 4.33 -1.46
N VAL A 179 -13.38 4.09 -1.21
CA VAL A 179 -14.11 2.94 -1.77
C VAL A 179 -14.91 3.39 -2.97
N ASP A 180 -14.63 2.85 -4.16
CA ASP A 180 -15.13 3.32 -5.45
C ASP A 180 -15.24 4.85 -5.48
N PRO A 181 -14.12 5.57 -5.29
CA PRO A 181 -14.15 7.03 -5.22
C PRO A 181 -14.69 7.59 -6.53
N TYR A 182 -15.28 8.78 -6.51
CA TYR A 182 -15.66 9.47 -7.75
C TYR A 182 -15.16 10.91 -7.76
N TRP A 183 -14.63 11.32 -8.91
CA TRP A 183 -14.24 12.69 -9.20
C TRP A 183 -14.81 13.11 -10.55
N THR A 184 -15.43 14.29 -10.60
CA THR A 184 -15.89 14.84 -11.88
C THR A 184 -14.70 15.08 -12.82
N PRO A 185 -14.82 14.75 -14.13
CA PRO A 185 -13.72 14.93 -15.10
C PRO A 185 -13.16 16.36 -15.14
N PRO A 186 -11.87 16.58 -15.44
CA PRO A 186 -11.22 17.90 -15.38
C PRO A 186 -11.83 18.96 -16.32
N GLN A 187 -12.48 18.51 -17.40
CA GLN A 187 -13.10 19.35 -18.42
C GLN A 187 -14.47 19.92 -17.97
N SER A 188 -15.05 19.37 -16.90
CA SER A 188 -16.33 19.79 -16.33
C SER A 188 -16.15 20.90 -15.29
N VAL A 189 -16.23 22.15 -15.75
CA VAL A 189 -16.49 23.40 -15.00
C VAL A 189 -15.73 23.57 -13.66
N ASN A 190 -14.53 24.18 -13.75
CA ASN A 190 -13.59 24.40 -12.63
C ASN A 190 -13.83 25.66 -11.77
N THR A 191 -14.99 26.31 -11.84
CA THR A 191 -15.15 27.66 -11.24
C THR A 191 -15.51 27.70 -9.76
N TYR A 192 -15.96 26.58 -9.17
CA TYR A 192 -16.46 26.53 -7.79
C TYR A 192 -15.51 25.87 -6.79
N LYS A 193 -14.37 25.36 -7.26
CA LYS A 193 -13.39 24.62 -6.45
C LYS A 193 -12.33 25.58 -5.91
N PRO A 194 -11.78 25.34 -4.70
CA PRO A 194 -10.61 26.06 -4.21
C PRO A 194 -9.50 26.03 -5.26
N GLU A 195 -8.79 27.16 -5.41
CA GLU A 195 -7.61 27.28 -6.29
C GLU A 195 -7.90 27.08 -7.80
N GLY A 196 -9.17 26.92 -8.21
CA GLY A 196 -9.54 26.74 -9.62
C GLY A 196 -9.08 25.42 -10.24
N VAL A 197 -8.79 24.40 -9.44
CA VAL A 197 -8.30 23.09 -9.88
C VAL A 197 -9.41 22.02 -9.90
N ALA A 198 -9.19 20.93 -10.64
CA ALA A 198 -10.10 19.78 -10.69
C ALA A 198 -10.19 19.05 -9.33
N ALA A 199 -11.28 18.31 -9.09
CA ALA A 199 -11.51 17.63 -7.81
C ALA A 199 -10.50 16.50 -7.56
N GLY A 200 -10.15 15.75 -8.62
CA GLY A 200 -9.12 14.70 -8.56
C GLY A 200 -7.77 15.28 -8.13
N GLU A 201 -7.30 16.33 -8.80
CA GLU A 201 -6.07 17.06 -8.48
C GLU A 201 -6.06 17.61 -7.04
N LEU A 202 -7.13 18.28 -6.62
CA LEU A 202 -7.21 18.81 -5.25
C LEU A 202 -7.19 17.69 -4.20
N THR A 203 -7.87 16.57 -4.48
CA THR A 203 -7.83 15.37 -3.64
C THR A 203 -6.40 14.83 -3.55
N ARG A 204 -5.68 14.70 -4.67
CA ARG A 204 -4.27 14.24 -4.67
C ARG A 204 -3.36 15.12 -3.82
N ARG A 205 -3.48 16.44 -3.94
CA ARG A 205 -2.70 17.39 -3.12
C ARG A 205 -2.94 17.16 -1.63
N TYR A 206 -4.19 17.00 -1.23
CA TYR A 206 -4.54 16.76 0.16
C TYR A 206 -4.05 15.38 0.63
N VAL A 207 -4.17 14.34 -0.20
CA VAL A 207 -3.62 13.01 0.09
C VAL A 207 -2.11 13.08 0.31
N ARG A 208 -1.34 13.74 -0.57
CA ARG A 208 0.11 13.91 -0.40
C ARG A 208 0.46 14.59 0.94
N ALA A 209 -0.25 15.66 1.29
CA ALA A 209 -0.04 16.35 2.57
C ALA A 209 -0.38 15.48 3.77
N LEU A 210 -1.45 14.67 3.68
CA LEU A 210 -1.88 13.76 4.74
C LEU A 210 -0.93 12.57 4.90
N ILE A 211 -0.42 11.99 3.81
CA ILE A 211 0.63 10.95 3.84
C ILE A 211 1.89 11.49 4.52
N GLN A 212 2.30 12.72 4.21
CA GLN A 212 3.44 13.38 4.89
C GLN A 212 3.20 13.55 6.40
N ALA A 213 1.94 13.64 6.83
CA ALA A 213 1.54 13.68 8.24
C ALA A 213 1.33 12.28 8.87
N GLY A 214 1.61 11.20 8.14
CA GLY A 214 1.52 9.82 8.62
C GLY A 214 0.16 9.15 8.41
N VAL A 215 -0.72 9.70 7.55
CA VAL A 215 -2.00 9.07 7.22
C VAL A 215 -1.82 8.00 6.16
N ILE A 216 -2.38 6.82 6.43
CA ILE A 216 -2.39 5.68 5.52
C ILE A 216 -3.62 5.75 4.62
N PHE A 217 -3.43 5.46 3.33
CA PHE A 217 -4.51 5.46 2.35
C PHE A 217 -4.65 4.11 1.64
N GLU A 218 -5.89 3.71 1.45
CA GLU A 218 -6.27 2.57 0.62
C GLU A 218 -7.37 2.98 -0.34
N ARG A 219 -7.33 2.44 -1.56
CA ARG A 219 -8.39 2.50 -2.55
C ARG A 219 -8.91 1.10 -2.80
N ASN A 220 -10.22 0.96 -2.78
CA ASN A 220 -10.92 -0.30 -3.06
C ASN A 220 -11.90 -0.02 -4.20
N THR A 221 -11.65 -0.56 -5.38
CA THR A 221 -12.43 -0.30 -6.59
C THR A 221 -13.16 -1.57 -7.00
N THR A 222 -14.47 -1.50 -7.20
CA THR A 222 -15.28 -2.59 -7.78
C THR A 222 -15.83 -2.24 -9.15
N SER A 223 -15.79 -0.95 -9.54
CA SER A 223 -16.47 -0.43 -10.72
C SER A 223 -15.59 0.40 -11.64
N GLU A 224 -16.05 0.56 -12.88
CA GLU A 224 -15.41 1.39 -13.90
C GLU A 224 -15.92 2.85 -13.88
N VAL A 225 -16.46 3.33 -12.75
CA VAL A 225 -17.13 4.65 -12.65
C VAL A 225 -16.21 5.85 -12.95
N ASN A 226 -14.90 5.70 -12.79
CA ASN A 226 -13.91 6.71 -13.17
C ASN A 226 -13.22 6.40 -14.51
N GLU A 227 -13.59 5.32 -15.18
CA GLU A 227 -13.05 4.94 -16.48
C GLU A 227 -13.97 5.44 -17.61
N ASN A 228 -13.58 5.24 -18.87
CA ASN A 228 -14.41 5.49 -20.05
C ASN A 228 -15.06 6.90 -20.12
N ASN A 229 -14.38 7.93 -19.60
CA ASN A 229 -14.82 9.32 -19.51
C ASN A 229 -16.04 9.60 -18.59
N PHE A 230 -16.44 8.65 -17.73
CA PHE A 230 -17.48 8.89 -16.71
C PHE A 230 -17.00 9.77 -15.55
N GLY A 231 -15.74 9.59 -15.15
CA GLY A 231 -15.07 10.33 -14.08
C GLY A 231 -13.62 10.63 -14.41
N ASP A 232 -12.92 11.30 -13.50
CA ASP A 232 -11.46 11.43 -13.54
C ASP A 232 -10.83 10.16 -12.95
N THR A 233 -10.09 9.41 -13.77
CA THR A 233 -9.36 8.19 -13.36
C THR A 233 -8.44 8.43 -12.16
N ASN A 234 -7.90 9.65 -12.05
CA ASN A 234 -7.00 10.09 -11.00
C ASN A 234 -5.76 9.18 -10.83
N ARG A 235 -5.18 8.66 -11.92
CA ARG A 235 -4.10 7.64 -11.88
C ARG A 235 -2.88 8.03 -11.04
N GLU A 236 -2.49 9.30 -11.04
CA GLU A 236 -1.42 9.80 -10.18
C GLU A 236 -1.68 9.61 -8.67
N LEU A 237 -2.93 9.37 -8.26
CA LEU A 237 -3.26 9.00 -6.88
C LEU A 237 -2.86 7.56 -6.58
N ASP A 238 -2.97 6.67 -7.57
CA ASP A 238 -2.76 5.22 -7.40
C ASP A 238 -1.28 4.92 -7.08
N SER A 239 -0.35 5.78 -7.50
CA SER A 239 1.07 5.69 -7.11
C SER A 239 1.38 6.12 -5.67
N LEU A 240 0.41 6.73 -4.98
CA LEU A 240 0.57 7.23 -3.62
C LEU A 240 -0.04 6.32 -2.55
N ILE A 241 -0.93 5.41 -2.95
CA ILE A 241 -1.83 4.68 -2.03
C ILE A 241 -1.89 3.21 -2.40
N SER A 242 -2.39 2.36 -1.50
CA SER A 242 -2.65 0.96 -1.83
C SER A 242 -3.88 0.91 -2.74
N ASN A 243 -3.77 0.34 -3.94
CA ASN A 243 -4.87 0.25 -4.89
C ASN A 243 -5.34 -1.19 -5.07
N THR A 244 -6.56 -1.50 -4.65
CA THR A 244 -7.15 -2.84 -4.73
C THR A 244 -8.34 -2.82 -5.66
N LYS A 245 -8.34 -3.72 -6.63
CA LYS A 245 -9.42 -3.90 -7.60
C LYS A 245 -10.11 -5.24 -7.36
N TYR A 246 -11.36 -5.14 -6.95
CA TYR A 246 -12.29 -6.25 -6.85
C TYR A 246 -12.92 -6.52 -8.21
N ASP A 247 -13.05 -7.80 -8.52
CA ASP A 247 -13.70 -8.30 -9.70
C ASP A 247 -15.02 -8.97 -9.30
N THR A 248 -16.09 -8.18 -9.33
CA THR A 248 -17.42 -8.60 -8.89
C THR A 248 -18.21 -9.17 -10.07
N ASP A 249 -17.73 -10.28 -10.64
CA ASP A 249 -18.33 -10.92 -11.82
C ASP A 249 -19.71 -11.53 -11.54
N TYR A 250 -20.03 -11.79 -10.28
CA TYR A 250 -21.39 -12.15 -9.85
C TYR A 250 -22.42 -11.02 -10.08
N LEU A 251 -21.98 -9.76 -10.25
CA LEU A 251 -22.83 -8.64 -10.65
C LEU A 251 -22.87 -8.55 -12.18
N SER A 252 -23.97 -9.03 -12.75
CA SER A 252 -24.21 -9.05 -14.19
C SER A 252 -25.51 -8.32 -14.55
N GLY A 253 -25.56 -7.69 -15.72
CA GLY A 253 -26.75 -6.95 -16.15
C GLY A 253 -26.43 -5.69 -16.97
N PRO A 254 -27.49 -5.00 -17.46
CA PRO A 254 -27.34 -3.76 -18.22
C PRO A 254 -26.79 -2.60 -17.37
N ASP A 255 -27.05 -2.59 -16.06
CA ASP A 255 -26.64 -1.53 -15.12
C ASP A 255 -25.38 -1.86 -14.32
N LYS A 256 -24.60 -2.85 -14.79
CA LYS A 256 -23.48 -3.44 -14.04
C LYS A 256 -22.49 -2.42 -13.46
N ILE A 257 -22.21 -1.30 -14.13
CA ILE A 257 -21.26 -0.30 -13.61
C ILE A 257 -21.79 0.31 -12.30
N PHE A 258 -23.09 0.61 -12.23
CA PHE A 258 -23.72 1.19 -11.05
C PHE A 258 -23.95 0.14 -9.95
N ASP A 259 -24.31 -1.08 -10.32
CA ASP A 259 -24.43 -2.19 -9.36
C ASP A 259 -23.09 -2.50 -8.70
N ARG A 260 -22.02 -2.56 -9.50
CA ARG A 260 -20.65 -2.68 -9.00
C ARG A 260 -20.31 -1.50 -8.11
N HIS A 261 -20.51 -0.27 -8.59
CA HIS A 261 -20.21 0.95 -7.83
C HIS A 261 -20.88 0.96 -6.45
N THR A 262 -22.14 0.54 -6.35
CA THR A 262 -22.86 0.46 -5.07
C THR A 262 -22.43 -0.73 -4.20
N ALA A 263 -21.93 -1.81 -4.78
CA ALA A 263 -21.38 -2.94 -4.06
C ALA A 263 -20.05 -2.62 -3.34
N GLY A 264 -19.26 -1.67 -3.85
CA GLY A 264 -17.97 -1.26 -3.29
C GLY A 264 -17.93 -1.14 -1.76
N PHE A 265 -18.76 -0.25 -1.20
CA PHE A 265 -18.78 -0.05 0.26
C PHE A 265 -19.27 -1.30 0.99
N LYS A 266 -20.19 -2.06 0.41
CA LYS A 266 -20.74 -3.28 1.03
C LYS A 266 -19.67 -4.36 1.13
N VAL A 267 -18.93 -4.60 0.06
CA VAL A 267 -17.78 -5.53 0.03
C VAL A 267 -16.71 -5.09 1.04
N TYR A 268 -16.33 -3.81 1.03
CA TYR A 268 -15.33 -3.30 1.98
C TYR A 268 -15.76 -3.50 3.43
N PHE A 269 -16.99 -3.12 3.79
CA PHE A 269 -17.48 -3.28 5.15
C PHE A 269 -17.65 -4.75 5.55
N TRP A 270 -18.16 -5.58 4.64
CA TRP A 270 -18.39 -7.00 4.91
C TRP A 270 -17.08 -7.78 5.07
N SER A 271 -16.00 -7.37 4.39
CA SER A 271 -14.66 -7.96 4.58
C SER A 271 -14.20 -7.93 6.05
N ARG A 272 -14.78 -7.07 6.89
CA ARG A 272 -14.44 -6.99 8.32
C ARG A 272 -14.82 -8.25 9.10
N ALA A 273 -15.81 -8.99 8.61
CA ALA A 273 -16.29 -10.22 9.23
C ALA A 273 -15.37 -11.43 8.99
N PHE A 274 -14.35 -11.30 8.14
CA PHE A 274 -13.49 -12.40 7.70
C PHE A 274 -12.02 -12.14 7.99
N ALA A 275 -11.20 -13.17 7.84
CA ALA A 275 -9.76 -13.00 7.83
C ALA A 275 -9.33 -12.17 6.61
N ALA A 276 -8.19 -11.48 6.73
CA ALA A 276 -7.65 -10.76 5.58
C ALA A 276 -7.39 -11.74 4.43
N PRO A 277 -7.72 -11.37 3.18
CA PRO A 277 -7.56 -12.24 2.02
C PRO A 277 -6.09 -12.59 1.80
N ASP A 278 -5.84 -13.74 1.18
CA ASP A 278 -4.48 -14.17 0.89
C ASP A 278 -3.86 -13.31 -0.22
N GLU A 279 -2.58 -12.97 -0.06
CA GLU A 279 -1.76 -12.49 -1.17
C GLU A 279 -1.25 -13.70 -1.98
N CYS A 280 -1.47 -13.68 -3.28
CA CYS A 280 -1.04 -14.71 -4.21
C CYS A 280 0.22 -14.29 -4.98
N ALA A 281 1.23 -15.17 -5.01
CA ALA A 281 2.37 -15.05 -5.94
C ALA A 281 1.93 -15.38 -7.38
N GLN A 282 1.15 -16.45 -7.50
CA GLN A 282 0.66 -16.97 -8.77
C GLN A 282 -0.82 -17.29 -8.68
N HIS A 283 -1.49 -17.10 -9.80
CA HIS A 283 -2.85 -17.56 -10.01
C HIS A 283 -2.95 -18.30 -11.33
N SER A 284 -3.42 -19.55 -11.29
CA SER A 284 -3.83 -20.29 -12.49
C SER A 284 -5.24 -20.80 -12.27
N ALA A 285 -6.18 -20.34 -13.11
CA ALA A 285 -7.57 -20.82 -13.22
C ALA A 285 -8.17 -21.35 -11.89
N ASP A 286 -8.16 -20.53 -10.83
CA ASP A 286 -8.77 -20.76 -9.51
C ASP A 286 -7.84 -21.32 -8.42
N ARG A 287 -6.51 -21.30 -8.62
CA ARG A 287 -5.54 -21.66 -7.56
C ARG A 287 -4.62 -20.50 -7.23
N CYS A 288 -4.80 -19.95 -6.04
CA CYS A 288 -3.84 -19.05 -5.40
C CYS A 288 -2.66 -19.85 -4.85
N SER A 289 -1.43 -19.45 -5.20
CA SER A 289 -0.23 -19.86 -4.46
C SER A 289 0.08 -18.77 -3.44
N PRO A 290 -0.31 -18.94 -2.15
CA PRO A 290 -0.20 -17.86 -1.17
C PRO A 290 1.28 -17.54 -0.89
N THR A 291 1.58 -16.26 -0.73
CA THR A 291 2.92 -15.80 -0.31
C THR A 291 3.16 -15.96 1.19
N GLY A 292 2.11 -16.30 1.95
CA GLY A 292 2.09 -16.25 3.42
C GLY A 292 1.74 -14.86 3.97
N ARG A 293 1.57 -13.85 3.11
CA ARG A 293 1.09 -12.51 3.49
C ARG A 293 -0.39 -12.34 3.21
N ARG A 294 -0.91 -11.21 3.68
CA ARG A 294 -2.29 -10.78 3.52
C ARG A 294 -2.41 -9.65 2.50
N ALA A 295 -3.41 -9.73 1.66
CA ALA A 295 -3.81 -8.66 0.76
C ALA A 295 -4.64 -7.60 1.49
N GLN A 296 -5.06 -6.56 0.76
CA GLN A 296 -5.81 -5.45 1.31
C GLN A 296 -7.26 -5.85 1.64
N SER A 297 -7.76 -5.37 2.77
CA SER A 297 -9.14 -5.51 3.24
C SER A 297 -9.37 -4.58 4.42
N SER A 298 -10.60 -4.52 4.94
CA SER A 298 -10.88 -3.76 6.15
C SER A 298 -10.22 -4.34 7.42
N VAL A 299 -9.88 -5.63 7.49
CA VAL A 299 -9.15 -6.23 8.63
C VAL A 299 -7.63 -6.12 8.51
N THR A 300 -7.10 -5.85 7.32
CA THR A 300 -5.65 -5.71 7.08
C THR A 300 -5.07 -4.64 8.01
N THR A 301 -3.92 -4.91 8.62
CA THR A 301 -3.33 -4.00 9.62
C THR A 301 -2.79 -2.73 8.96
N ALA A 302 -2.57 -1.68 9.77
CA ALA A 302 -2.00 -0.42 9.29
C ALA A 302 -0.61 -0.62 8.68
N GLU A 303 0.25 -1.37 9.37
CA GLU A 303 1.61 -1.70 8.93
C GLU A 303 1.58 -2.43 7.58
N ARG A 304 0.62 -3.35 7.43
CA ARG A 304 0.48 -4.10 6.20
C ARG A 304 -0.07 -3.24 5.07
N THR A 305 -1.08 -2.42 5.31
CA THR A 305 -1.58 -1.47 4.29
C THR A 305 -0.49 -0.48 3.87
N LEU A 306 0.36 -0.02 4.79
CA LEU A 306 1.51 0.82 4.45
C LEU A 306 2.50 0.08 3.53
N ALA A 307 2.80 -1.19 3.82
CA ALA A 307 3.61 -2.03 2.93
C ALA A 307 2.95 -2.27 1.56
N LEU A 308 1.61 -2.27 1.48
CA LEU A 308 0.85 -2.40 0.24
C LEU A 308 0.77 -1.08 -0.57
N MET A 309 0.90 0.08 0.08
CA MET A 309 1.03 1.40 -0.58
C MET A 309 2.37 1.54 -1.29
N ASN A 310 3.42 0.89 -0.75
CA ASN A 310 4.78 1.03 -1.19
C ASN A 310 5.53 -0.32 -1.18
N PRO A 311 5.11 -1.29 -2.00
CA PRO A 311 5.71 -2.63 -2.00
C PRO A 311 7.19 -2.62 -2.40
N ASP A 312 7.64 -1.57 -3.10
CA ASP A 312 9.00 -1.44 -3.63
C ASP A 312 9.88 -0.43 -2.87
N GLY A 313 9.37 0.19 -1.80
CA GLY A 313 10.09 1.23 -1.05
C GLY A 313 10.15 2.59 -1.77
N ASP A 314 9.81 2.66 -3.06
CA ASP A 314 9.76 3.87 -3.87
C ASP A 314 8.30 4.24 -4.28
N LEU A 315 7.91 5.49 -4.05
CA LEU A 315 6.56 6.03 -4.37
C LEU A 315 6.35 6.29 -5.89
N ALA A 316 7.02 5.54 -6.78
CA ALA A 316 7.44 6.11 -8.07
C ALA A 316 7.26 5.22 -9.32
N THR A 317 6.23 4.37 -9.39
CA THR A 317 5.71 3.99 -10.72
C THR A 317 4.44 4.79 -11.00
N GLU A 318 4.28 5.32 -12.22
CA GLU A 318 3.11 6.16 -12.58
C GLU A 318 1.77 5.46 -12.33
N ASP A 319 1.76 4.12 -12.34
CA ASP A 319 0.56 3.29 -12.14
C ASP A 319 0.41 2.70 -10.72
N GLY A 320 1.40 2.88 -9.84
CA GLY A 320 1.39 2.35 -8.47
C GLY A 320 1.26 0.83 -8.35
N ALA A 321 1.15 0.35 -7.12
CA ALA A 321 0.90 -1.06 -6.84
C ALA A 321 -0.60 -1.37 -6.99
N LEU A 322 -0.94 -2.18 -7.99
CA LEU A 322 -2.32 -2.63 -8.22
C LEU A 322 -2.50 -4.07 -7.74
N TRP A 323 -3.42 -4.27 -6.81
CA TRP A 323 -3.81 -5.57 -6.26
C TRP A 323 -5.12 -6.02 -6.89
N GLU A 324 -5.06 -6.95 -7.83
CA GLU A 324 -6.25 -7.48 -8.52
C GLU A 324 -6.76 -8.74 -7.85
N GLN A 325 -8.08 -8.82 -7.69
CA GLN A 325 -8.74 -10.03 -7.25
C GLN A 325 -8.49 -11.16 -8.25
N VAL A 326 -8.06 -12.30 -7.74
CA VAL A 326 -7.77 -13.50 -8.54
C VAL A 326 -8.65 -14.69 -8.15
N ALA A 327 -9.15 -14.74 -6.91
CA ALA A 327 -10.13 -15.72 -6.43
C ALA A 327 -11.33 -15.01 -5.78
N GLY A 328 -12.47 -15.69 -5.66
CA GLY A 328 -13.72 -15.14 -5.07
C GLY A 328 -14.60 -14.35 -6.03
N LYS A 329 -14.18 -14.18 -7.30
CA LYS A 329 -14.85 -13.30 -8.28
C LYS A 329 -16.33 -13.59 -8.55
N ASN A 330 -16.73 -14.85 -8.37
CA ASN A 330 -18.06 -15.36 -8.67
C ASN A 330 -18.96 -15.41 -7.44
N THR A 331 -18.49 -14.94 -6.28
CA THR A 331 -19.28 -14.90 -5.06
C THR A 331 -19.27 -13.49 -4.48
N ALA A 332 -20.32 -13.17 -3.74
CA ALA A 332 -20.43 -11.89 -3.05
C ALA A 332 -19.65 -11.90 -1.71
N ILE A 333 -19.18 -13.08 -1.26
CA ILE A 333 -18.65 -13.34 0.08
C ILE A 333 -17.14 -13.09 0.09
N PRO A 334 -16.60 -12.11 0.84
CA PRO A 334 -15.16 -11.82 0.84
C PRO A 334 -14.25 -12.91 1.44
N GLU A 335 -14.80 -14.02 1.95
CA GLU A 335 -14.04 -15.09 2.61
C GLU A 335 -13.14 -15.85 1.63
N ASP A 336 -13.57 -16.00 0.38
CA ASP A 336 -12.83 -16.71 -0.66
C ASP A 336 -12.01 -15.78 -1.58
N ASP A 337 -11.93 -14.50 -1.21
CA ASP A 337 -11.14 -13.51 -1.92
C ASP A 337 -9.64 -13.80 -1.77
N ALA A 338 -8.92 -13.68 -2.89
CA ALA A 338 -7.47 -13.63 -2.89
C ALA A 338 -7.00 -12.63 -3.95
N PHE A 339 -5.88 -11.97 -3.69
CA PHE A 339 -5.39 -10.90 -4.57
C PHE A 339 -3.96 -11.16 -5.01
N LYS A 340 -3.67 -10.78 -6.25
CA LYS A 340 -2.32 -10.75 -6.79
C LYS A 340 -1.96 -9.31 -7.14
N CYS A 341 -0.74 -8.92 -6.83
CA CYS A 341 -0.24 -7.66 -7.35
C CYS A 341 0.17 -7.80 -8.83
N THR A 342 -0.35 -6.92 -9.69
CA THR A 342 -0.15 -6.98 -11.14
C THR A 342 0.72 -5.86 -11.69
N ASN A 343 0.87 -4.76 -10.95
CA ASN A 343 1.75 -3.64 -11.29
C ASN A 343 2.72 -3.36 -10.13
N ALA A 344 3.99 -3.07 -10.42
CA ALA A 344 4.97 -2.55 -9.45
C ALA A 344 5.16 -3.38 -8.16
N CYS A 345 5.00 -4.71 -8.24
CA CYS A 345 5.38 -5.62 -7.16
C CYS A 345 6.49 -6.59 -7.55
N THR A 346 6.92 -6.61 -8.82
CA THR A 346 8.14 -7.31 -9.23
C THR A 346 9.33 -6.39 -9.01
N GLN A 347 10.26 -6.82 -8.17
CA GLN A 347 11.41 -6.01 -7.82
C GLN A 347 12.47 -6.19 -8.89
N ASN A 348 12.86 -5.10 -9.54
CA ASN A 348 13.98 -5.12 -10.48
C ASN A 348 15.29 -5.24 -9.70
N VAL A 349 15.97 -6.36 -9.92
CA VAL A 349 17.29 -6.66 -9.38
C VAL A 349 18.32 -6.38 -10.45
N LEU A 350 19.11 -5.31 -10.29
CA LEU A 350 20.25 -5.05 -11.16
C LEU A 350 21.49 -5.68 -10.56
N VAL A 351 22.13 -6.56 -11.31
CA VAL A 351 23.37 -7.24 -10.91
C VAL A 351 24.51 -6.64 -11.71
N SER A 352 25.33 -5.82 -11.07
CA SER A 352 26.59 -5.32 -11.63
C SER A 352 27.73 -6.25 -11.26
N SER A 353 28.28 -6.93 -12.26
CA SER A 353 29.29 -7.97 -12.09
C SER A 353 30.24 -8.00 -13.27
N PRO A 354 31.57 -7.96 -13.09
CA PRO A 354 32.51 -8.17 -14.19
C PRO A 354 32.39 -9.60 -14.73
N ALA A 355 32.18 -9.76 -16.04
CA ALA A 355 31.99 -11.06 -16.69
C ALA A 355 33.12 -12.08 -16.42
N SER A 356 34.35 -11.62 -16.14
CA SER A 356 35.53 -12.46 -15.91
C SER A 356 35.77 -12.86 -14.44
N ALA A 357 34.99 -12.33 -13.50
CA ALA A 357 35.29 -12.46 -12.09
C ALA A 357 34.72 -13.75 -11.44
N PHE A 358 33.90 -14.50 -12.19
CA PHE A 358 33.10 -15.60 -11.67
C PHE A 358 33.13 -16.83 -12.57
N LYS A 359 32.99 -18.03 -11.98
CA LYS A 359 32.87 -19.28 -12.75
C LYS A 359 31.55 -19.38 -13.51
N SER A 360 30.50 -18.79 -12.94
CA SER A 360 29.19 -18.58 -13.55
C SER A 360 28.77 -17.15 -13.25
N PRO A 361 28.23 -16.37 -14.21
CA PRO A 361 27.79 -15.02 -13.94
C PRO A 361 26.81 -14.98 -12.76
N ILE A 362 27.08 -14.17 -11.74
CA ILE A 362 26.27 -14.17 -10.52
C ILE A 362 24.81 -13.77 -10.79
N GLY A 363 24.58 -13.00 -11.85
CA GLY A 363 23.24 -12.67 -12.32
C GLY A 363 22.44 -13.87 -12.80
N GLU A 364 23.06 -14.83 -13.51
CA GLU A 364 22.39 -16.08 -13.92
C GLU A 364 22.02 -16.93 -12.70
N VAL A 365 22.87 -16.93 -11.68
CA VAL A 365 22.59 -17.61 -10.40
C VAL A 365 21.35 -17.02 -9.73
N PHE A 366 21.28 -15.68 -9.61
CA PHE A 366 20.11 -15.02 -9.04
C PHE A 366 18.87 -15.22 -9.91
N GLN A 367 18.99 -15.13 -11.23
CA GLN A 367 17.89 -15.37 -12.15
C GLN A 367 17.31 -16.78 -12.04
N ALA A 368 18.15 -17.79 -11.78
CA ALA A 368 17.70 -19.17 -11.57
C ALA A 368 17.06 -19.42 -10.18
N TRP A 369 17.39 -18.59 -9.19
CA TRP A 369 17.02 -18.84 -7.79
C TRP A 369 15.88 -17.97 -7.29
N LEU A 370 15.81 -16.72 -7.77
CA LEU A 370 14.76 -15.79 -7.41
C LEU A 370 13.48 -16.14 -8.18
N PRO A 371 12.31 -16.15 -7.52
CA PRO A 371 11.04 -16.38 -8.20
C PRO A 371 10.81 -15.27 -9.24
N SER A 372 10.64 -15.64 -10.51
CA SER A 372 10.51 -14.69 -11.64
C SER A 372 9.22 -13.88 -11.62
N ASP A 373 8.26 -14.30 -10.81
CA ASP A 373 7.02 -13.59 -10.48
C ASP A 373 7.21 -12.50 -9.41
N LEU A 374 8.34 -12.53 -8.71
CA LEU A 374 8.67 -11.61 -7.63
C LEU A 374 9.87 -10.72 -7.95
N TYR A 375 10.77 -11.17 -8.82
CA TYR A 375 12.00 -10.47 -9.16
C TYR A 375 12.29 -10.54 -10.65
N THR A 376 12.66 -9.40 -11.22
CA THR A 376 13.21 -9.32 -12.57
C THR A 376 14.72 -9.07 -12.46
N VAL A 377 15.54 -10.05 -12.86
CA VAL A 377 17.00 -9.94 -12.74
C VAL A 377 17.60 -9.44 -14.06
N GLN A 378 18.26 -8.28 -14.02
CA GLN A 378 19.06 -7.76 -15.12
C GLN A 378 20.55 -7.81 -14.74
N THR A 379 21.41 -8.21 -15.67
CA THR A 379 22.86 -8.24 -15.44
C THR A 379 23.56 -7.21 -16.31
N ILE A 380 24.48 -6.43 -15.73
CA ILE A 380 25.37 -5.53 -16.44
C ILE A 380 26.83 -5.84 -16.11
N ASN A 381 27.69 -5.71 -17.13
CA ASN A 381 29.13 -5.92 -17.01
C ASN A 381 29.92 -4.62 -16.74
N SER A 382 29.20 -3.54 -16.46
CA SER A 382 29.73 -2.21 -16.15
C SER A 382 29.30 -1.78 -14.76
N LEU A 383 29.92 -0.72 -14.23
CA LEU A 383 29.39 -0.03 -13.06
C LEU A 383 28.00 0.55 -13.37
N PRO A 384 27.10 0.59 -12.37
CA PRO A 384 25.81 1.23 -12.52
C PRO A 384 25.98 2.75 -12.63
N ASN A 385 25.12 3.38 -13.42
CA ASN A 385 24.95 4.82 -13.52
C ASN A 385 23.49 5.20 -13.23
N ALA A 386 23.17 6.50 -13.21
CA ALA A 386 21.82 6.98 -12.91
C ALA A 386 20.75 6.35 -13.82
N ALA A 387 21.01 6.25 -15.13
CA ALA A 387 20.05 5.68 -16.08
C ALA A 387 19.81 4.19 -15.85
N THR A 388 20.84 3.40 -15.53
CA THR A 388 20.64 1.98 -15.20
C THR A 388 19.97 1.77 -13.85
N LEU A 389 20.08 2.75 -12.94
CA LEU A 389 19.51 2.65 -11.61
C LEU A 389 18.07 3.11 -11.53
N ASP A 390 17.57 3.89 -12.50
CA ASP A 390 16.26 4.55 -12.45
C ASP A 390 15.13 3.60 -12.05
N ASP A 391 15.06 2.43 -12.70
CA ASP A 391 14.06 1.39 -12.44
C ASP A 391 14.55 0.27 -11.50
N THR A 392 15.71 0.42 -10.85
CA THR A 392 16.29 -0.64 -9.99
C THR A 392 15.81 -0.51 -8.55
N ALA A 393 15.17 -1.55 -8.02
CA ALA A 393 14.77 -1.60 -6.60
C ALA A 393 15.87 -2.21 -5.72
N ILE A 394 16.55 -3.24 -6.23
CA ILE A 394 17.68 -3.90 -5.55
C ILE A 394 18.90 -3.87 -6.46
N LEU A 395 19.97 -3.21 -6.01
CA LEU A 395 21.27 -3.28 -6.66
C LEU A 395 22.13 -4.34 -5.99
N VAL A 396 22.62 -5.31 -6.77
CA VAL A 396 23.68 -6.23 -6.36
C VAL A 396 24.99 -5.79 -7.01
N LEU A 397 25.93 -5.35 -6.18
CA LEU A 397 27.25 -4.90 -6.59
C LEU A 397 28.29 -5.97 -6.26
N ALA A 398 28.66 -6.75 -7.27
CA ALA A 398 29.54 -7.90 -7.11
C ALA A 398 30.94 -7.58 -7.66
N LEU A 399 31.93 -7.54 -6.76
CA LEU A 399 33.34 -7.29 -7.09
C LEU A 399 33.60 -5.95 -7.81
N PRO A 400 33.04 -4.83 -7.31
CA PRO A 400 33.24 -3.53 -7.96
C PRO A 400 34.70 -3.09 -7.90
N LYS A 401 35.24 -2.64 -9.05
CA LYS A 401 36.65 -2.27 -9.19
C LYS A 401 36.97 -0.77 -9.11
N ASP A 402 35.96 0.09 -9.14
CA ASP A 402 36.16 1.53 -9.36
C ASP A 402 35.29 2.41 -8.44
N THR A 403 35.94 3.08 -7.51
CA THR A 403 35.33 3.88 -6.44
C THR A 403 34.53 5.09 -6.92
N ALA A 404 34.55 5.42 -8.21
CA ALA A 404 33.85 6.57 -8.78
C ALA A 404 32.33 6.59 -8.53
N VAL A 405 31.71 5.45 -8.18
CA VAL A 405 30.24 5.35 -8.00
C VAL A 405 29.76 5.40 -6.54
N VAL A 406 30.64 5.56 -5.56
CA VAL A 406 30.25 5.52 -4.13
C VAL A 406 29.16 6.53 -3.78
N SER A 407 29.25 7.77 -4.28
CA SER A 407 28.21 8.80 -4.05
C SER A 407 26.88 8.43 -4.70
N THR A 408 26.90 7.83 -5.89
CA THR A 408 25.72 7.30 -6.57
C THR A 408 25.04 6.22 -5.74
N LEU A 409 25.81 5.32 -5.12
CA LEU A 409 25.27 4.27 -4.25
C LEU A 409 24.64 4.83 -2.98
N GLN A 410 25.25 5.86 -2.37
CA GLN A 410 24.67 6.51 -1.21
C GLN A 410 23.34 7.16 -1.56
N ALA A 411 23.27 7.89 -2.67
CA ALA A 411 22.02 8.49 -3.15
C ALA A 411 20.95 7.43 -3.44
N PHE A 412 21.33 6.31 -4.05
CA PHE A 412 20.43 5.17 -4.30
C PHE A 412 19.84 4.61 -2.99
N VAL A 413 20.66 4.42 -1.96
CA VAL A 413 20.19 3.96 -0.64
C VAL A 413 19.36 5.03 0.09
N ASP A 414 19.73 6.30 -0.02
CA ASP A 414 19.00 7.43 0.57
C ASP A 414 17.62 7.64 -0.07
N GLN A 415 17.41 7.12 -1.29
CA GLN A 415 16.10 7.05 -1.96
C GLN A 415 15.22 5.89 -1.47
N GLY A 416 15.66 5.10 -0.49
CA GLY A 416 14.90 3.96 0.03
C GLY A 416 15.19 2.63 -0.67
N ARG A 417 16.11 2.61 -1.64
CA ARG A 417 16.41 1.41 -2.46
C ARG A 417 17.51 0.56 -1.84
N SER A 418 17.53 -0.72 -2.17
CA SER A 418 18.32 -1.70 -1.41
C SER A 418 19.60 -2.12 -2.12
N LEU A 419 20.68 -2.27 -1.36
CA LEU A 419 22.01 -2.54 -1.86
C LEU A 419 22.59 -3.82 -1.23
N LEU A 420 23.02 -4.76 -2.08
CA LEU A 420 23.81 -5.92 -1.69
C LEU A 420 25.23 -5.79 -2.26
N ILE A 421 26.23 -5.65 -1.39
CA ILE A 421 27.64 -5.61 -1.78
C ILE A 421 28.27 -6.99 -1.55
N ILE A 422 28.92 -7.54 -2.57
CA ILE A 422 29.56 -8.85 -2.52
C ILE A 422 31.08 -8.69 -2.67
N GLY A 423 31.81 -9.16 -1.66
CA GLY A 423 33.27 -9.11 -1.58
C GLY A 423 33.97 -10.17 -2.43
N GLU A 424 35.26 -9.92 -2.72
CA GLU A 424 36.15 -10.82 -3.46
C GLU A 424 36.55 -12.03 -2.64
N HIS A 425 36.71 -13.19 -3.28
CA HIS A 425 37.17 -14.38 -2.59
C HIS A 425 38.54 -14.16 -1.91
N ALA A 426 38.70 -14.64 -0.68
CA ALA A 426 39.83 -14.29 0.18
C ALA A 426 41.22 -14.68 -0.39
N LYS A 427 41.26 -15.68 -1.29
CA LYS A 427 42.49 -16.08 -2.02
C LYS A 427 43.07 -14.94 -2.87
N TYR A 428 42.26 -13.97 -3.30
CA TYR A 428 42.69 -12.84 -4.10
C TYR A 428 43.06 -11.60 -3.27
N LEU A 429 42.87 -11.65 -1.94
CA LEU A 429 43.06 -10.52 -1.03
C LEU A 429 44.39 -10.49 -0.29
N VAL A 430 45.18 -11.56 -0.38
CA VAL A 430 46.53 -11.58 0.21
C VAL A 430 47.48 -10.83 -0.73
N GLY A 431 47.50 -9.49 -0.62
CA GLY A 431 48.52 -8.63 -1.25
C GLY A 431 48.01 -7.53 -2.18
N ALA A 432 46.75 -7.54 -2.59
CA ALA A 432 46.13 -6.46 -3.37
C ALA A 432 45.08 -5.73 -2.52
N ALA A 433 45.09 -4.40 -2.53
CA ALA A 433 44.01 -3.60 -1.95
C ALA A 433 42.71 -3.99 -2.66
N SER A 434 41.82 -4.70 -1.96
CA SER A 434 40.54 -5.08 -2.53
C SER A 434 39.81 -3.82 -2.97
N SER A 435 39.48 -3.78 -4.24
CA SER A 435 38.73 -2.67 -4.82
C SER A 435 37.34 -2.52 -4.22
N THR A 436 36.82 -3.54 -3.52
CA THR A 436 35.49 -3.54 -2.90
C THR A 436 35.43 -2.96 -1.48
N ARG A 437 36.58 -2.83 -0.79
CA ARG A 437 36.64 -2.33 0.60
C ARG A 437 36.05 -0.93 0.81
N PRO A 438 36.30 0.05 -0.09
CA PRO A 438 35.77 1.40 0.10
C PRO A 438 34.24 1.44 0.16
N TYR A 439 33.55 0.66 -0.67
CA TYR A 439 32.07 0.69 -0.71
C TYR A 439 31.45 0.18 0.57
N ALA A 440 31.90 -0.97 1.07
CA ALA A 440 31.37 -1.54 2.30
C ALA A 440 31.68 -0.65 3.51
N ALA A 441 32.85 0.00 3.51
CA ALA A 441 33.23 0.97 4.55
C ALA A 441 32.38 2.24 4.54
N THR A 442 31.94 2.74 3.38
CA THR A 442 31.01 3.89 3.28
C THR A 442 29.73 3.65 4.06
N PHE A 443 29.23 2.42 4.04
CA PHE A 443 28.03 2.01 4.77
C PHE A 443 28.33 1.47 6.17
N GLY A 444 29.51 1.71 6.76
CA GLY A 444 29.84 1.25 8.11
C GLY A 444 29.95 -0.27 8.27
N LEU A 445 30.12 -1.01 7.16
CA LEU A 445 30.19 -2.47 7.10
C LEU A 445 31.53 -2.97 6.50
N PRO A 446 32.72 -2.53 6.96
CA PRO A 446 33.97 -2.86 6.31
C PRO A 446 34.29 -4.37 6.32
N PHE A 447 34.86 -4.86 5.21
CA PHE A 447 35.45 -6.20 5.15
C PHE A 447 36.65 -6.31 6.10
N GLY A 448 36.69 -7.39 6.88
CA GLY A 448 37.80 -7.74 7.73
C GLY A 448 39.00 -8.32 6.96
N SER A 449 40.13 -8.45 7.64
CA SER A 449 41.40 -8.90 7.05
C SER A 449 41.61 -10.42 7.09
N THR A 450 40.68 -11.19 7.66
CA THR A 450 40.86 -12.63 7.89
C THR A 450 40.14 -13.45 6.84
N ALA A 451 40.91 -14.29 6.12
CA ALA A 451 40.40 -15.35 5.25
C ALA A 451 40.04 -16.59 6.08
N LEU A 452 38.79 -17.06 5.99
CA LEU A 452 38.37 -18.30 6.64
C LEU A 452 38.68 -19.49 5.72
N LEU A 453 39.87 -20.08 5.90
CA LEU A 453 40.44 -21.33 5.33
C LEU A 453 40.13 -21.69 3.84
N PRO A 454 41.16 -21.97 3.02
CA PRO A 454 40.97 -22.41 1.64
C PRO A 454 40.55 -23.89 1.54
N GLY A 455 39.45 -24.18 0.83
CA GLY A 455 39.18 -25.54 0.32
C GLY A 455 37.71 -25.87 0.07
N CYS A 456 37.40 -26.40 -1.11
CA CYS A 456 36.09 -26.96 -1.51
C CYS A 456 35.85 -28.37 -0.89
N LYS A 457 36.16 -28.56 0.40
CA LYS A 457 35.83 -29.82 1.09
C LYS A 457 34.60 -29.60 1.96
N LEU A 458 33.56 -30.40 1.74
CA LEU A 458 32.32 -30.44 2.55
C LEU A 458 32.61 -30.62 4.06
N THR A 459 33.78 -31.10 4.44
CA THR A 459 34.17 -31.23 5.86
C THR A 459 34.55 -29.92 6.54
N ASN A 460 34.82 -28.85 5.76
CA ASN A 460 35.08 -27.50 6.27
C ASN A 460 33.81 -26.64 6.22
N GLN A 461 32.64 -27.28 6.38
CA GLN A 461 31.37 -26.59 6.50
C GLN A 461 31.40 -25.68 7.71
N VAL A 462 31.31 -24.40 7.45
CA VAL A 462 30.91 -23.46 8.48
C VAL A 462 29.41 -23.68 8.68
N ALA A 463 29.00 -24.41 9.72
CA ALA A 463 27.59 -24.36 10.13
C ALA A 463 27.34 -22.96 10.67
N ILE A 464 26.68 -22.13 9.88
CA ILE A 464 26.41 -20.75 10.25
C ILE A 464 25.17 -20.74 11.15
N ARG A 465 25.29 -20.13 12.34
CA ARG A 465 24.14 -19.86 13.21
C ARG A 465 23.81 -18.39 13.09
N GLY A 466 22.56 -18.08 12.72
CA GLY A 466 22.01 -16.72 12.71
C GLY A 466 20.63 -16.73 13.35
N SER A 467 20.33 -15.69 14.11
CA SER A 467 19.05 -15.50 14.81
C SER A 467 18.32 -14.22 14.37
N MET A 468 18.69 -13.64 13.24
CA MET A 468 18.10 -12.39 12.75
C MET A 468 17.82 -12.50 11.25
N LEU A 469 16.68 -11.92 10.84
CA LEU A 469 15.96 -12.14 9.57
C LEU A 469 15.06 -13.39 9.51
N GLY A 470 14.41 -13.76 10.62
CA GLY A 470 13.34 -14.77 10.63
C GLY A 470 13.72 -16.20 10.17
N PHE A 471 15.01 -16.50 10.05
CA PHE A 471 15.48 -17.85 9.78
C PHE A 471 15.07 -18.80 10.91
N PRO A 472 14.60 -20.03 10.59
CA PRO A 472 14.53 -21.08 11.58
C PRO A 472 15.89 -21.24 12.25
N ASN A 473 15.91 -21.30 13.59
CA ASN A 473 17.12 -21.66 14.31
C ASN A 473 17.70 -22.94 13.67
N ASN A 474 18.93 -22.85 13.14
CA ASN A 474 19.70 -23.90 12.44
C ASN A 474 19.68 -23.91 10.89
N THR A 475 19.37 -22.81 10.19
CA THR A 475 19.67 -22.74 8.73
C THR A 475 21.18 -22.88 8.48
N VAL A 476 21.59 -23.98 7.85
CA VAL A 476 22.99 -24.23 7.49
C VAL A 476 23.26 -23.66 6.10
N VAL A 477 24.12 -22.64 6.02
CA VAL A 477 24.64 -22.09 4.76
C VAL A 477 26.06 -22.59 4.56
N ASN A 478 26.32 -23.24 3.42
CA ASN A 478 27.64 -23.77 3.12
C ASN A 478 28.49 -22.70 2.44
N VAL A 479 29.66 -22.43 3.03
CA VAL A 479 30.61 -21.45 2.50
C VAL A 479 32.04 -21.96 2.62
N ALA A 480 32.91 -21.56 1.69
CA ALA A 480 34.33 -21.87 1.71
C ALA A 480 35.16 -20.63 1.36
N GLY A 481 36.23 -20.36 2.13
CA GLY A 481 37.19 -19.29 1.79
C GLY A 481 36.71 -17.85 2.03
N VAL A 482 35.78 -17.62 2.96
CA VAL A 482 35.04 -16.35 3.09
C VAL A 482 35.81 -15.28 3.86
N ASN A 483 35.67 -14.02 3.46
CA ASN A 483 36.09 -12.89 4.30
C ASN A 483 35.08 -12.59 5.37
N THR A 484 35.57 -12.09 6.50
CA THR A 484 34.68 -11.58 7.54
C THR A 484 34.18 -10.19 7.18
N VAL A 485 32.98 -9.82 7.64
CA VAL A 485 32.45 -8.45 7.63
C VAL A 485 32.45 -7.94 9.07
N SER A 486 32.74 -6.67 9.29
CA SER A 486 32.69 -6.03 10.61
C SER A 486 31.74 -4.83 10.59
N GLY A 487 31.17 -4.52 11.75
CA GLY A 487 30.09 -3.52 11.85
C GLY A 487 28.69 -4.10 11.57
N GLY A 488 27.68 -3.26 11.80
CA GLY A 488 26.26 -3.60 11.61
C GLY A 488 25.74 -4.77 12.44
N THR A 489 24.58 -5.27 12.03
CA THR A 489 23.91 -6.42 12.62
C THR A 489 24.34 -7.69 11.89
N PRO A 490 24.94 -8.67 12.58
CA PRO A 490 25.36 -9.92 11.95
C PRO A 490 24.14 -10.77 11.57
N VAL A 491 24.07 -11.20 10.30
CA VAL A 491 23.03 -12.09 9.78
C VAL A 491 23.55 -13.52 9.68
N LEU A 492 24.74 -13.67 9.11
CA LEU A 492 25.43 -14.96 9.03
C LEU A 492 26.76 -14.87 9.78
N GLN A 493 26.95 -15.75 10.76
CA GLN A 493 28.21 -15.91 11.47
C GLN A 493 28.73 -17.34 11.39
N THR A 494 30.03 -17.49 11.32
CA THR A 494 30.69 -18.79 11.47
C THR A 494 30.48 -19.41 12.85
N GLN A 495 30.79 -20.71 12.99
CA GLN A 495 30.79 -21.38 14.29
C GLN A 495 31.69 -20.71 15.35
N ASN A 496 32.77 -20.03 14.92
CA ASN A 496 33.65 -19.26 15.81
C ASN A 496 33.23 -17.78 15.94
N GLY A 497 31.98 -17.44 15.61
CA GLY A 497 31.39 -16.11 15.83
C GLY A 497 31.89 -15.02 14.90
N LYS A 498 32.49 -15.37 13.75
CA LYS A 498 32.94 -14.40 12.74
C LYS A 498 31.83 -14.13 11.75
N THR A 499 31.46 -12.87 11.60
CA THR A 499 30.40 -12.45 10.68
C THR A 499 30.86 -12.58 9.23
N VAL A 500 30.06 -13.20 8.38
CA VAL A 500 30.30 -13.35 6.94
C VAL A 500 29.25 -12.62 6.09
N LEU A 501 28.11 -12.29 6.68
CA LEU A 501 27.09 -11.38 6.15
C LEU A 501 26.60 -10.49 7.28
N ALA A 502 26.62 -9.18 7.05
CA ALA A 502 26.05 -8.20 7.96
C ALA A 502 25.08 -7.30 7.20
N VAL A 503 24.13 -6.75 7.94
CA VAL A 503 23.20 -5.73 7.45
C VAL A 503 23.35 -4.46 8.25
N LEU A 504 23.06 -3.33 7.61
CA LEU A 504 22.87 -2.08 8.35
C LEU A 504 21.57 -2.16 9.16
N PRO A 505 21.59 -1.80 10.46
CA PRO A 505 20.36 -1.68 11.24
C PRO A 505 19.46 -0.61 10.62
N GLU A 506 18.14 -0.87 10.62
CA GLU A 506 17.15 0.08 10.11
C GLU A 506 17.11 1.32 11.02
N GLU A 507 17.78 2.40 10.61
CA GLU A 507 17.73 3.70 11.26
C GLU A 507 16.57 4.53 10.67
N GLY A 508 15.35 4.30 11.19
CA GLY A 508 14.15 5.04 10.80
C GLY A 508 13.51 4.56 9.48
N GLU A 509 12.25 4.95 9.25
CA GLU A 509 11.37 4.46 8.18
C GLU A 509 11.81 4.79 6.73
N ARG A 510 12.96 5.44 6.52
CA ARG A 510 13.29 6.08 5.23
C ARG A 510 14.64 5.73 4.60
N ARG A 511 15.44 4.83 5.18
CA ARG A 511 16.70 4.42 4.55
C ARG A 511 16.55 3.07 3.86
N GLY A 512 17.05 3.00 2.63
CA GLY A 512 17.18 1.75 1.90
C GLY A 512 18.03 0.74 2.66
N ARG A 513 17.82 -0.55 2.39
CA ARG A 513 18.49 -1.62 3.13
C ARG A 513 19.84 -1.93 2.54
N VAL A 514 20.85 -2.09 3.39
CA VAL A 514 22.21 -2.44 2.94
C VAL A 514 22.65 -3.75 3.56
N ALA A 515 23.06 -4.69 2.72
CA ALA A 515 23.70 -5.93 3.09
C ALA A 515 25.12 -6.00 2.52
N VAL A 516 26.07 -6.49 3.30
CA VAL A 516 27.44 -6.74 2.86
C VAL A 516 27.80 -8.20 3.12
N ALA A 517 28.14 -8.90 2.04
CA ALA A 517 28.56 -10.29 2.07
C ALA A 517 30.06 -10.39 1.80
N GLY A 518 30.77 -11.07 2.69
CA GLY A 518 32.22 -11.18 2.65
C GLY A 518 32.78 -11.88 1.41
N ASP A 519 31.99 -12.73 0.75
CA ASP A 519 32.45 -13.54 -0.37
C ASP A 519 31.31 -13.99 -1.29
N SER A 520 31.58 -13.93 -2.59
CA SER A 520 30.73 -14.50 -3.65
C SER A 520 30.49 -16.00 -3.57
N ASN A 521 31.35 -16.77 -2.90
CA ASN A 521 31.22 -18.22 -2.77
C ASN A 521 29.97 -18.65 -1.99
N ILE A 522 29.32 -17.72 -1.27
CA ILE A 522 27.98 -17.93 -0.70
C ILE A 522 26.98 -18.34 -1.82
N TRP A 523 27.16 -17.81 -3.04
CA TRP A 523 26.30 -18.07 -4.18
C TRP A 523 26.96 -18.94 -5.27
N GLN A 524 28.29 -19.00 -5.32
CA GLN A 524 29.01 -19.63 -6.44
C GLN A 524 29.96 -20.77 -6.06
N GLY A 525 29.88 -21.28 -4.83
CA GLY A 525 30.76 -22.36 -4.41
C GLY A 525 30.52 -23.69 -5.14
N CYS A 526 31.11 -24.77 -4.63
CA CYS A 526 31.09 -26.09 -5.26
C CYS A 526 29.62 -26.50 -5.60
N ALA A 527 29.40 -27.28 -6.67
CA ALA A 527 28.07 -27.52 -7.29
C ALA A 527 26.93 -27.85 -6.32
N ASP A 528 27.23 -28.46 -5.17
CA ASP A 528 26.26 -28.82 -4.12
C ASP A 528 25.73 -27.63 -3.29
N TYR A 529 26.40 -26.47 -3.30
CA TYR A 529 25.99 -25.31 -2.48
C TYR A 529 24.78 -24.59 -3.05
N ALA A 530 24.59 -24.68 -4.37
CA ALA A 530 23.47 -24.06 -5.08
C ALA A 530 22.11 -24.50 -4.52
N THR A 531 21.97 -25.79 -4.22
CA THR A 531 20.72 -26.35 -3.71
C THR A 531 20.52 -26.01 -2.24
N VAL A 532 21.58 -26.07 -1.43
CA VAL A 532 21.51 -25.86 0.02
C VAL A 532 21.28 -24.40 0.38
N ASN A 533 21.88 -23.47 -0.37
CA ASN A 533 21.82 -22.04 -0.07
C ASN A 533 20.58 -21.35 -0.71
N LYS A 534 19.81 -22.03 -1.58
CA LYS A 534 18.62 -21.44 -2.23
C LYS A 534 17.61 -20.83 -1.25
N PRO A 535 17.21 -21.49 -0.15
CA PRO A 535 16.27 -20.91 0.82
C PRO A 535 16.80 -19.63 1.48
N PHE A 536 18.12 -19.57 1.69
CA PHE A 536 18.78 -18.40 2.25
C PHE A 536 18.65 -17.17 1.32
N ASN A 537 18.72 -17.37 0.01
CA ASN A 537 18.62 -16.27 -0.95
C ASN A 537 17.23 -15.66 -1.02
N GLY A 538 16.19 -16.49 -0.97
CA GLY A 538 14.81 -15.99 -0.90
C GLY A 538 14.63 -15.04 0.28
N VAL A 539 15.05 -15.47 1.48
CA VAL A 539 14.96 -14.67 2.71
C VAL A 539 15.77 -13.37 2.62
N LEU A 540 17.01 -13.44 2.12
CA LEU A 540 17.84 -12.23 1.97
C LEU A 540 17.20 -11.22 1.00
N PHE A 541 16.70 -11.68 -0.14
CA PHE A 541 16.08 -10.80 -1.14
C PHE A 541 14.72 -10.30 -0.70
N ASP A 542 13.94 -11.08 0.06
CA ASP A 542 12.72 -10.61 0.71
C ASP A 542 13.04 -9.47 1.69
N TRP A 543 14.07 -9.65 2.53
CA TRP A 543 14.56 -8.58 3.39
C TRP A 543 14.98 -7.35 2.59
N LEU A 544 15.83 -7.50 1.57
CA LEU A 544 16.25 -6.37 0.73
C LEU A 544 15.04 -5.66 0.09
N SER A 545 14.05 -6.39 -0.42
CA SER A 545 12.83 -5.78 -0.99
C SER A 545 11.88 -5.15 0.02
N GLY A 546 12.10 -5.31 1.33
CA GLY A 546 11.15 -4.84 2.36
C GLY A 546 9.89 -5.62 2.51
N ARG A 547 9.98 -6.86 2.05
CA ARG A 547 8.95 -7.86 2.10
C ARG A 547 9.00 -8.67 3.42
N PHE A 548 9.93 -8.35 4.32
CA PHE A 548 10.20 -9.10 5.55
C PHE A 548 9.47 -8.57 6.77
#